data_AF-A0A522W2D9-F1
#
_entry.id   AF-A0A522W2D9-F1
#
_cell.length_a   1.000
_cell.length_b   1.000
_cell.length_c   1.000
_cell.angle_alpha   90.00
_cell.angle_beta   90.00
_cell.angle_gamma   90.00
#
_symmetry.space_group_name_H-M   'P 1'
#
loop_
_entity.id
_entity.type
_entity.pdbx_description
1 polymer ?
#
loop_
_entity_poly.entity_id
_entity_poly.type
_entity_poly.pdbx_seq_one_letter_code
_entity_poly.pdbx_strand_id
1 'polypeptide(L)' 'LRKAEACDIIAEARLLKLGRRLAVGAVEMVDAGSDELVAYATGSYAIP' A
#
# COMPACT_ATOMS: atom_id res chain seq x y z
N LEU A 1 10.98 8.35 -3.21
CA LEU A 1 9.83 8.45 -2.28
C LEU A 1 9.98 9.75 -1.53
N ARG A 2 8.98 10.63 -1.62
CA ARG A 2 8.98 11.90 -0.88
C ARG A 2 8.32 11.69 0.48
N LYS A 3 8.83 12.34 1.51
CA LYS A 3 8.17 12.34 2.81
C LYS A 3 6.84 13.11 2.68
N ALA A 4 5.75 12.52 3.16
CA ALA A 4 4.49 13.21 3.23
C ALA A 4 4.58 14.47 4.10
N GLU A 5 3.87 15.52 3.69
CA GLU A 5 3.55 16.64 4.56
C GLU A 5 2.54 16.19 5.63
N ALA A 6 2.26 17.05 6.62
CA ALA A 6 1.23 16.77 7.63
C ALA A 6 -0.17 16.83 7.00
N CYS A 7 -0.58 15.73 6.36
CA CYS A 7 -1.81 15.59 5.61
C CYS A 7 -2.39 14.17 5.74
N ASP A 8 -3.59 13.98 5.19
CA ASP A 8 -4.18 12.66 5.05
C ASP A 8 -3.45 11.85 3.97
N ILE A 9 -3.25 10.55 4.25
CA ILE A 9 -2.66 9.61 3.32
C ILE A 9 -3.73 8.65 2.82
N ILE A 10 -3.86 8.57 1.50
CA ILE A 10 -4.72 7.58 0.85
C ILE A 10 -3.86 6.39 0.44
N ALA A 11 -4.27 5.19 0.86
CA ALA A 11 -3.58 3.96 0.55
C ALA A 11 -4.44 3.07 -0.34
N GLU A 12 -3.93 2.71 -1.52
CA GLU A 12 -4.54 1.72 -2.40
C GLU A 12 -3.76 0.41 -2.32
N ALA A 13 -4.45 -0.66 -1.92
CA ALA A 13 -3.88 -1.99 -1.82
C ALA A 13 -4.35 -2.86 -2.97
N ARG A 14 -3.40 -3.51 -3.66
CA ARG A 14 -3.68 -4.50 -4.70
C ARG A 14 -3.09 -5.85 -4.34
N LEU A 15 -3.86 -6.91 -4.55
CA LEU A 15 -3.38 -8.28 -4.40
C LEU A 15 -2.48 -8.63 -5.60
N LEU A 16 -1.22 -8.96 -5.31
CA LEU A 16 -0.29 -9.49 -6.30
C LEU A 16 -0.44 -11.01 -6.45
N LYS A 17 -0.74 -11.69 -5.34
CA LYS A 17 -0.97 -13.14 -5.32
C LYS A 17 -2.02 -13.46 -4.27
N LEU A 18 -3.04 -14.23 -4.64
CA LEU A 18 -4.01 -14.79 -3.72
C LEU A 18 -3.98 -16.32 -3.81
N GLY A 19 -3.20 -16.94 -2.93
CA GLY A 19 -3.14 -18.39 -2.80
C GLY A 19 -4.08 -18.93 -1.72
N ARG A 20 -4.16 -20.25 -1.59
CA ARG A 20 -4.96 -20.91 -0.55
C ARG A 20 -4.48 -20.64 0.88
N ARG A 21 -3.17 -20.45 1.08
CA ARG A 21 -2.53 -20.29 2.41
C ARG A 21 -1.77 -18.98 2.58
N LEU A 22 -1.55 -18.25 1.49
CA LEU A 22 -0.73 -17.04 1.50
C LEU A 22 -1.28 -16.05 0.49
N ALA A 23 -1.64 -14.86 0.98
CA ALA A 23 -1.88 -13.69 0.16
C ALA A 23 -0.64 -12.80 0.16
N VAL A 24 -0.35 -12.16 -0.96
CA VAL A 24 0.70 -11.14 -1.10
C VAL A 24 0.08 -9.93 -1.75
N GLY A 25 0.24 -8.77 -1.13
CA GLY A 25 -0.26 -7.49 -1.60
C GLY A 25 0.85 -6.45 -1.74
N ALA A 26 0.61 -5.49 -2.62
CA ALA A 26 1.32 -4.23 -2.68
C ALA A 26 0.38 -3.11 -2.25
N VAL A 27 0.93 -2.09 -1.60
CA VAL A 27 0.21 -0.91 -1.17
C VAL A 27 0.94 0.32 -1.68
N GLU A 28 0.23 1.13 -2.44
CA GLU A 28 0.65 2.45 -2.89
C GLU A 28 -0.01 3.49 -1.98
N MET A 29 0.79 4.42 -1.46
CA MET A 29 0.32 5.46 -0.54
C MET A 29 0.62 6.83 -1.13
N VAL A 30 -0.42 7.64 -1.29
CA VAL A 30 -0.33 8.99 -1.86
C VAL A 30 -0.80 10.05 -0.86
N ASP A 31 -0.23 11.23 -1.00
CA ASP A 31 -0.67 12.45 -0.31
C ASP A 31 -2.05 12.88 -0.87
N ALA A 32 -3.07 13.02 -0.02
CA ALA A 32 -4.42 13.31 -0.47
C ALA A 32 -4.60 14.68 -1.14
N GLY A 33 -3.71 15.65 -0.83
CA GLY A 33 -3.80 17.01 -1.37
C GLY A 33 -3.06 17.18 -2.70
N SER A 34 -2.10 16.31 -3.00
CA SER A 34 -1.22 16.43 -4.17
C SER A 34 -1.15 15.20 -5.06
N ASP A 35 -1.76 14.08 -4.66
CA ASP A 35 -1.68 12.77 -5.32
C ASP A 35 -0.24 12.26 -5.51
N GLU A 36 0.69 12.81 -4.73
CA GLU A 36 2.11 12.47 -4.82
C GLU A 36 2.39 11.15 -4.08
N LEU A 37 3.15 10.23 -4.69
CA LEU A 37 3.53 8.96 -4.07
C LEU A 37 4.52 9.17 -2.92
N VAL A 38 4.05 8.94 -1.71
CA VAL A 38 4.83 9.12 -0.47
C VAL A 38 5.37 7.82 0.10
N ALA A 39 4.70 6.69 -0.17
CA ALA A 39 5.17 5.39 0.27
C ALA A 39 4.75 4.23 -0.63
N TYR A 40 5.57 3.18 -0.63
CA TYR A 40 5.25 1.89 -1.23
C TYR A 40 5.62 0.78 -0.26
N ALA A 41 4.70 -0.15 -0.03
CA ALA A 41 4.92 -1.29 0.85
C ALA A 41 4.47 -2.58 0.17
N THR A 42 5.15 -3.68 0.50
CA THR A 42 4.69 -5.03 0.18
C THR A 42 4.47 -5.79 1.47
N GLY A 43 3.45 -6.65 1.47
CA GLY A 43 3.07 -7.44 2.62
C GLY A 43 2.60 -8.82 2.20
N SER A 44 2.82 -9.80 3.07
CA SER A 44 2.19 -11.10 2.94
C SER A 44 1.36 -11.41 4.18
N TYR A 45 0.26 -12.13 3.97
CA TYR A 45 -0.66 -12.55 5.02
C TYR A 45 -0.92 -14.04 4.91
N ALA A 46 -0.75 -14.75 6.02
CA ALA A 46 -1.07 -16.17 6.10
C ALA A 46 -2.60 -16.34 6.23
N ILE A 47 -3.20 -17.07 5.29
CA ILE A 47 -4.62 -17.42 5.35
C ILE A 47 -4.72 -18.71 6.18
N PRO A 48 -5.37 -18.66 7.37
CA PRO A 48 -5.53 -19.83 8.23
C PRO A 48 -6.46 -20.89 7.62
#